data_AF-A0A087TJ93-F1
#
_entry.id   AF-A0A087TJ93-F1
#
_cell.length_a   1.000
_cell.length_b   1.000
_cell.length_c   1.000
_cell.angle_alpha   90.00
_cell.angle_beta   90.00
_cell.angle_gamma   90.00
#
_symmetry.space_group_name_H-M   'P 1'
#
loop_
_entity.id
_entity.type
_entity.pdbx_description
1 polymer ?
#
loop_
_entity_poly.entity_id
_entity_poly.type
_entity_poly.pdbx_seq_one_letter_code
_entity_poly.pdbx_strand_id
1 'polypeptide(L)'
;MYIRYIYKLCELHLPAENYTEAAFTLKLHADLLSFSNNTLPADQRYNQQPEWQRREALYHRIIDYFDKGKCWEEGIPLCKELAELYEKKLLDYAKLSNVLKTQARFFDNILNQIRPEPEYFRVGFYGLGFPLFLRNKVFVYRGLEYERIGAFTQRLQTEFPQAQILMKSTVPDDSILNSDGQYIQICNVKPIPKVRPEFENRDIPEKIISYYLVNDVSSFQFDRPVQKGQVDKDNEFKSLWIERTTLTIASQLPGILRWFEVVEWHVVELSPITHACETVEHMNKELRKLIA
;
A
#
# COMPACT_ATOMS: atom_id res chain seq x y z
N MET A 1 -6.41 10.87 24.36
CA MET A 1 -6.17 11.76 23.19
C MET A 1 -6.03 10.97 21.89
N TYR A 2 -5.19 9.92 21.85
CA TYR A 2 -4.95 9.05 20.69
C TYR A 2 -6.22 8.51 19.98
N ILE A 3 -7.12 7.85 20.72
CA ILE A 3 -8.38 7.28 20.16
C ILE A 3 -9.22 8.33 19.43
N ARG A 4 -9.28 9.57 19.94
CA ARG A 4 -10.02 10.66 19.28
C ARG A 4 -9.46 10.97 17.88
N TYR A 5 -8.14 10.91 17.71
CA TYR A 5 -7.49 11.15 16.41
C TYR A 5 -7.65 9.98 15.46
N ILE A 6 -7.70 8.74 15.94
CA ILE A 6 -8.08 7.57 15.13
C ILE A 6 -9.43 7.81 14.45
N TYR A 7 -10.45 8.21 15.22
CA TYR A 7 -11.77 8.46 14.62
C TYR A 7 -11.79 9.66 13.70
N LYS A 8 -11.07 10.75 14.02
CA LYS A 8 -10.95 11.90 13.12
C LYS A 8 -10.32 11.50 11.78
N LEU A 9 -9.25 10.70 11.82
CA LEU A 9 -8.60 10.21 10.62
C LEU A 9 -9.52 9.28 9.83
N CYS A 10 -10.21 8.35 10.49
CA CYS A 10 -11.24 7.53 9.85
C CYS A 10 -12.32 8.39 9.19
N GLU A 11 -12.81 9.43 9.86
CA GLU A 11 -13.81 10.37 9.32
C GLU A 11 -13.29 11.17 8.12
N LEU A 12 -11.98 11.41 8.01
CA LEU A 12 -11.35 12.03 6.83
C LEU A 12 -11.23 11.05 5.64
N HIS A 13 -11.07 9.75 5.90
CA HIS A 13 -10.97 8.75 4.84
C HIS A 13 -12.29 8.48 4.13
N LEU A 14 -13.42 8.52 4.84
CA LEU A 14 -14.72 8.12 4.30
C LEU A 14 -15.20 9.01 3.12
N PRO A 15 -15.14 10.36 3.18
CA PRO A 15 -15.53 11.21 2.05
C PRO A 15 -14.64 11.07 0.82
N ALA A 16 -13.38 10.64 1.03
CA ALA A 16 -12.42 10.37 -0.03
C ALA A 16 -12.47 8.92 -0.53
N GLU A 17 -13.48 8.14 -0.09
CA GLU A 17 -13.69 6.73 -0.45
C GLU A 17 -12.48 5.82 -0.15
N ASN A 18 -11.64 6.23 0.81
CA ASN A 18 -10.47 5.50 1.26
C ASN A 18 -10.87 4.45 2.32
N TYR A 19 -11.74 3.52 1.94
CA TYR A 19 -12.31 2.54 2.88
C TYR A 19 -11.26 1.61 3.49
N THR A 20 -10.25 1.21 2.72
CA THR A 20 -9.14 0.38 3.19
C THR A 20 -8.34 1.08 4.29
N GLU A 21 -7.98 2.34 4.07
CA GLU A 21 -7.26 3.15 5.07
C GLU A 21 -8.12 3.45 6.30
N ALA A 22 -9.43 3.66 6.12
CA ALA A 22 -10.38 3.80 7.21
C ALA A 22 -10.45 2.53 8.07
N ALA A 23 -10.44 1.34 7.44
CA ALA A 23 -10.43 0.05 8.11
C ALA A 23 -9.16 -0.13 8.95
N PHE A 24 -7.97 0.08 8.35
CA PHE A 24 -6.70 0.03 9.08
C PHE A 24 -6.63 1.04 10.23
N THR A 25 -7.17 2.24 10.02
CA THR A 25 -7.21 3.28 11.04
C THR A 25 -8.07 2.84 12.23
N LEU A 26 -9.29 2.32 12.00
CA LEU A 26 -10.14 1.81 13.08
C LEU A 26 -9.56 0.56 13.74
N LYS A 27 -8.83 -0.27 12.99
CA LYS A 27 -8.15 -1.44 13.52
C LYS A 27 -7.15 -1.06 14.61
N LEU A 28 -6.48 0.11 14.51
CA LEU A 28 -5.64 0.61 15.60
C LEU A 28 -6.38 0.73 16.94
N HIS A 29 -7.66 1.10 16.94
CA HIS A 29 -8.45 1.12 18.18
C HIS A 29 -8.85 -0.29 18.59
N ALA A 30 -9.26 -1.13 17.64
CA ALA A 30 -9.68 -2.50 17.96
C ALA A 30 -8.53 -3.34 18.55
N ASP A 31 -7.29 -3.11 18.09
CA ASP A 31 -6.08 -3.78 18.58
C ASP A 31 -5.71 -3.39 20.03
N LEU A 32 -6.19 -2.24 20.52
CA LEU A 32 -6.03 -1.84 21.93
C LEU A 32 -6.99 -2.56 22.87
N LEU A 33 -8.01 -3.21 22.31
CA LEU A 33 -9.07 -3.87 23.07
C LEU A 33 -8.83 -5.38 23.12
N SER A 34 -9.31 -6.03 24.17
CA SER A 34 -9.33 -7.49 24.30
C SER A 34 -10.76 -8.05 24.29
N PHE A 35 -10.91 -9.35 23.94
CA PHE A 35 -12.18 -10.06 24.11
C PHE A 35 -12.40 -10.46 25.59
N SER A 36 -12.41 -9.46 26.47
CA SER A 36 -12.62 -9.59 27.92
C SER A 36 -13.95 -9.00 28.37
N ASN A 37 -14.42 -9.44 29.53
CA ASN A 37 -15.60 -8.89 30.20
C ASN A 37 -15.30 -7.62 31.01
N ASN A 38 -14.10 -7.05 30.88
CA ASN A 38 -13.76 -5.80 31.57
C ASN A 38 -14.70 -4.69 31.10
N THR A 39 -15.28 -3.95 32.04
CA THR A 39 -16.24 -2.90 31.71
C THR A 39 -15.52 -1.61 31.40
N LEU A 40 -15.65 -1.12 30.17
CA LEU A 40 -15.14 0.17 29.77
C LEU A 40 -16.09 1.28 30.25
N PRO A 41 -15.58 2.38 30.80
CA PRO A 41 -16.42 3.53 31.15
C PRO A 41 -17.08 4.12 29.89
N ALA A 42 -18.19 4.82 30.09
CA ALA A 42 -18.82 5.59 29.02
C ALA A 42 -17.88 6.70 28.55
N ASP A 43 -17.89 6.96 27.23
CA ASP A 43 -17.17 8.06 26.60
C ASP A 43 -18.09 8.80 25.61
N GLN A 44 -17.56 9.76 24.87
CA GLN A 44 -18.35 10.57 23.91
C GLN A 44 -19.03 9.73 22.80
N ARG A 45 -18.51 8.55 22.48
CA ARG A 45 -18.96 7.72 21.35
C ARG A 45 -19.67 6.45 21.79
N TYR A 46 -19.38 5.95 22.98
CA TYR A 46 -19.88 4.68 23.47
C TYR A 46 -20.39 4.80 24.89
N ASN A 47 -21.52 4.14 25.13
CA ASN A 47 -22.00 3.91 26.49
C ASN A 47 -21.05 2.95 27.24
N GLN A 48 -21.24 2.86 28.55
CA GLN A 48 -20.55 1.88 29.38
C GLN A 48 -20.90 0.48 28.87
N GLN A 49 -19.89 -0.30 28.52
CA GLN A 49 -20.06 -1.63 27.94
C GLN A 49 -18.82 -2.50 28.16
N PRO A 50 -18.95 -3.84 28.12
CA PRO A 50 -17.81 -4.74 28.10
C PRO A 50 -16.86 -4.46 26.92
N GLU A 51 -15.57 -4.64 27.16
CA GLU A 51 -14.52 -4.46 26.18
C GLU A 51 -14.75 -5.32 24.93
N TRP A 52 -15.15 -6.57 25.11
CA TRP A 52 -15.45 -7.49 24.01
C TRP A 52 -16.57 -6.99 23.09
N GLN A 53 -17.61 -6.34 23.64
CA GLN A 53 -18.72 -5.78 22.84
C GLN A 53 -18.24 -4.61 21.99
N ARG A 54 -17.34 -3.77 22.55
CA ARG A 54 -16.73 -2.67 21.78
C ARG A 54 -15.85 -3.20 20.66
N ARG A 55 -15.02 -4.20 20.95
CA ARG A 55 -14.15 -4.84 19.95
C ARG A 55 -14.97 -5.53 18.86
N GLU A 56 -16.02 -6.26 19.23
CA GLU A 56 -16.96 -6.88 18.28
C GLU A 56 -17.57 -5.86 17.32
N ALA A 57 -18.13 -4.76 17.85
CA ALA A 57 -18.74 -3.72 17.04
C ALA A 57 -17.74 -3.04 16.09
N LEU A 58 -16.50 -2.83 16.55
CA LEU A 58 -15.41 -2.31 15.71
C LEU A 58 -15.04 -3.29 14.61
N TYR A 59 -14.92 -4.59 14.91
CA TYR A 59 -14.59 -5.62 13.94
C TYR A 59 -15.62 -5.65 12.81
N HIS A 60 -16.92 -5.65 13.12
CA HIS A 60 -17.97 -5.61 12.09
C HIS A 60 -17.84 -4.39 11.17
N ARG A 61 -17.53 -3.22 11.74
CA ARG A 61 -17.34 -1.99 10.96
C ARG A 61 -16.05 -2.02 10.11
N ILE A 62 -14.97 -2.59 10.65
CA ILE A 62 -13.70 -2.76 9.93
C ILE A 62 -13.89 -3.75 8.77
N ILE A 63 -14.59 -4.87 8.99
CA ILE A 63 -14.91 -5.87 7.96
C ILE A 63 -15.75 -5.25 6.83
N ASP A 64 -16.75 -4.43 7.16
CA ASP A 64 -17.54 -3.69 6.16
C ASP A 64 -16.66 -2.74 5.32
N TYR A 65 -15.72 -2.05 5.95
CA TYR A 65 -14.78 -1.17 5.25
C TYR A 65 -13.79 -1.94 4.37
N PHE A 66 -13.27 -3.08 4.83
CA PHE A 66 -12.43 -3.95 4.00
C PHE A 66 -13.21 -4.54 2.82
N ASP A 67 -14.49 -4.86 2.99
CA ASP A 67 -15.35 -5.31 1.89
C ASP A 67 -15.50 -4.22 0.82
N LYS A 68 -15.84 -2.99 1.23
CA LYS A 68 -15.95 -1.83 0.34
C LYS A 68 -14.63 -1.48 -0.35
N GLY A 69 -13.51 -1.63 0.36
CA GLY A 69 -12.16 -1.44 -0.16
C GLY A 69 -11.60 -2.62 -0.96
N LYS A 70 -12.37 -3.70 -1.14
CA LYS A 70 -11.96 -4.95 -1.82
C LYS A 70 -10.68 -5.58 -1.25
N CYS A 71 -10.43 -5.38 0.04
CA CYS A 71 -9.25 -5.85 0.78
C CYS A 71 -9.64 -7.05 1.66
N TRP A 72 -10.20 -8.08 1.02
CA TRP A 72 -10.83 -9.21 1.70
C TRP A 72 -9.83 -10.07 2.50
N GLU A 73 -8.58 -10.15 2.05
CA GLU A 73 -7.47 -10.85 2.71
C GLU A 73 -7.27 -10.35 4.15
N GLU A 74 -7.43 -9.04 4.38
CA GLU A 74 -7.30 -8.40 5.70
C GLU A 74 -8.57 -8.57 6.56
N GLY A 75 -9.73 -8.73 5.94
CA GLY A 75 -10.99 -8.96 6.64
C GLY A 75 -11.18 -10.41 7.11
N ILE A 76 -10.64 -11.39 6.39
CA ILE A 76 -10.79 -12.83 6.70
C ILE A 76 -10.27 -13.20 8.11
N PRO A 77 -9.09 -12.74 8.57
CA PRO A 77 -8.62 -12.99 9.94
C PRO A 77 -9.59 -12.49 11.01
N LEU A 78 -10.19 -11.30 10.81
CA LEU A 78 -11.16 -10.74 11.74
C LEU A 78 -12.43 -11.58 11.80
N CYS A 79 -12.89 -12.11 10.67
CA CYS A 79 -13.99 -13.09 10.63
C CYS A 79 -13.64 -14.36 11.41
N LYS A 80 -12.40 -14.88 11.31
CA LYS A 80 -11.96 -16.07 12.05
C LYS A 80 -11.98 -15.84 13.56
N GLU A 81 -11.46 -14.69 14.02
CA GLU A 81 -11.50 -14.33 15.43
C GLU A 81 -12.93 -14.19 15.98
N LEU A 82 -13.83 -13.56 15.21
CA LEU A 82 -15.25 -13.48 15.60
C LEU A 82 -15.93 -14.85 15.62
N ALA A 83 -15.64 -15.72 14.65
CA ALA A 83 -16.17 -17.07 14.61
C ALA A 83 -15.77 -17.85 15.88
N GLU A 84 -14.50 -17.77 16.29
CA GLU A 84 -14.03 -18.41 17.51
C GLU A 84 -14.72 -17.84 18.77
N LEU A 85 -14.93 -16.53 18.84
CA LEU A 85 -15.69 -15.89 19.92
C LEU A 85 -17.13 -16.44 20.00
N TYR A 86 -17.84 -16.48 18.87
CA TYR A 86 -19.23 -16.90 18.82
C TYR A 86 -19.41 -18.40 19.08
N GLU A 87 -18.48 -19.22 18.61
CA GLU A 87 -18.52 -20.67 18.82
C GLU A 87 -18.13 -21.05 20.24
N LYS A 88 -17.01 -20.54 20.77
CA LYS A 88 -16.44 -21.07 22.02
C LYS A 88 -16.85 -20.30 23.28
N LYS A 89 -17.08 -18.98 23.18
CA LYS A 89 -17.31 -18.13 24.35
C LYS A 89 -18.78 -17.72 24.51
N LEU A 90 -19.43 -17.31 23.43
CA LEU A 90 -20.80 -16.78 23.48
C LEU A 90 -21.87 -17.81 23.13
N LEU A 91 -21.50 -18.90 22.45
CA LEU A 91 -22.41 -19.92 21.91
C LEU A 91 -23.55 -19.31 21.07
N ASP A 92 -23.26 -18.22 20.37
CA ASP A 92 -24.22 -17.51 19.50
C ASP A 92 -24.07 -18.02 18.06
N TYR A 93 -24.77 -19.11 17.77
CA TYR A 93 -24.69 -19.75 16.46
C TYR A 93 -25.35 -18.95 15.34
N ALA A 94 -26.25 -18.00 15.66
CA ALA A 94 -26.82 -17.11 14.67
C ALA A 94 -25.76 -16.14 14.16
N LYS A 95 -25.01 -15.49 15.05
CA LYS A 95 -23.88 -14.63 14.67
C LYS A 95 -22.74 -15.41 14.03
N LEU A 96 -22.44 -16.62 14.52
CA LEU A 96 -21.46 -17.51 13.90
C LEU A 96 -21.81 -17.80 12.44
N SER A 97 -23.06 -18.19 12.17
CA SER A 97 -23.53 -18.47 10.81
C SER A 97 -23.34 -17.27 9.89
N ASN A 98 -23.65 -16.06 10.37
CA ASN A 98 -23.49 -14.84 9.59
C ASN A 98 -22.02 -14.53 9.27
N VAL A 99 -21.12 -14.64 10.24
CA VAL A 99 -19.69 -14.40 10.01
C VAL A 99 -19.07 -15.43 9.06
N LEU A 100 -19.46 -16.70 9.17
CA LEU A 100 -19.00 -17.75 8.25
C LEU A 100 -19.50 -17.50 6.82
N LYS A 101 -20.74 -17.02 6.64
CA LYS A 101 -21.24 -16.59 5.32
C LYS A 101 -20.46 -15.41 4.76
N THR A 102 -20.13 -14.41 5.58
CA THR A 102 -19.28 -13.29 5.17
C THR A 102 -17.89 -13.77 4.75
N GLN A 103 -17.30 -14.70 5.51
CA GLN A 103 -16.01 -15.29 5.19
C GLN A 103 -16.05 -16.08 3.87
N ALA A 104 -17.07 -16.89 3.64
CA ALA A 104 -17.26 -17.61 2.39
C ALA A 104 -17.36 -16.64 1.20
N ARG A 105 -18.18 -15.59 1.34
CA ARG A 105 -18.31 -14.53 0.33
C ARG A 105 -16.98 -13.83 0.04
N PHE A 106 -16.13 -13.60 1.03
CA PHE A 106 -14.80 -13.03 0.82
C PHE A 106 -13.89 -13.94 -0.01
N PHE A 107 -13.89 -15.25 0.26
CA PHE A 107 -13.16 -16.20 -0.58
C PHE A 107 -13.71 -16.22 -2.02
N ASP A 108 -15.03 -16.23 -2.19
CA ASP A 108 -15.65 -16.16 -3.52
C ASP A 108 -15.28 -14.88 -4.25
N ASN A 109 -15.24 -13.75 -3.54
CA ASN A 109 -14.87 -12.47 -4.12
C ASN A 109 -13.41 -12.43 -4.56
N ILE A 110 -12.47 -12.96 -3.75
CA ILE A 110 -11.05 -13.07 -4.12
C ILE A 110 -10.88 -13.87 -5.42
N LEU A 111 -11.67 -14.94 -5.57
CA LEU A 111 -11.58 -15.82 -6.74
C LEU A 111 -12.33 -15.30 -7.97
N ASN A 112 -13.36 -14.48 -7.82
CA ASN A 112 -14.27 -14.18 -8.93
C ASN A 112 -14.32 -12.70 -9.31
N GLN A 113 -14.07 -11.79 -8.38
CA GLN A 113 -14.12 -10.36 -8.67
C GLN A 113 -12.79 -9.85 -9.21
N ILE A 114 -12.87 -9.02 -10.25
CA ILE A 114 -11.71 -8.35 -10.83
C ILE A 114 -11.32 -7.17 -9.93
N ARG A 115 -10.04 -7.13 -9.54
CA ARG A 115 -9.45 -6.03 -8.76
C ARG A 115 -8.39 -5.34 -9.62
N PRO A 116 -8.51 -4.02 -9.86
CA PRO A 116 -7.47 -3.28 -10.56
C PRO A 116 -6.18 -3.28 -9.76
N GLU A 117 -5.06 -3.57 -10.40
CA GLU A 117 -3.75 -3.45 -9.76
C GLU A 117 -3.44 -1.97 -9.49
N PRO A 118 -3.09 -1.60 -8.24
CA PRO A 118 -2.73 -0.23 -7.94
C PRO A 118 -1.36 0.13 -8.52
N GLU A 119 -1.23 1.35 -9.06
CA GLU A 119 0.08 1.94 -9.35
C GLU A 119 0.69 2.56 -8.08
N TYR A 120 2.02 2.58 -8.02
CA TYR A 120 2.76 3.22 -6.94
C TYR A 120 3.66 4.33 -7.50
N PHE A 121 3.67 5.46 -6.79
CA PHE A 121 4.40 6.65 -7.20
C PHE A 121 5.39 7.03 -6.11
N ARG A 122 6.67 7.14 -6.47
CA ARG A 122 7.65 7.78 -5.60
C ARG A 122 7.59 9.29 -5.80
N VAL A 123 7.46 10.02 -4.70
CA VAL A 123 7.33 11.47 -4.65
C VAL A 123 8.42 12.03 -3.74
N GLY A 124 9.31 12.83 -4.30
CA GLY A 124 10.29 13.61 -3.53
C GLY A 124 9.85 15.06 -3.42
N PHE A 125 9.85 15.61 -2.21
CA PHE A 125 9.56 17.01 -1.93
C PHE A 125 10.87 17.72 -1.55
N TYR A 126 11.29 18.68 -2.36
CA TYR A 126 12.61 19.32 -2.21
C TYR A 126 12.50 20.84 -2.16
N GLY A 127 13.46 21.44 -1.44
CA GLY A 127 13.50 22.87 -1.18
C GLY A 127 12.89 23.25 0.18
N LEU A 128 13.37 24.37 0.72
CA LEU A 128 13.02 24.88 2.04
C LEU A 128 11.59 25.43 2.10
N GLY A 129 10.95 25.66 0.94
CA GLY A 129 9.56 26.11 0.86
C GLY A 129 8.53 25.09 1.34
N PHE A 130 8.90 23.82 1.54
CA PHE A 130 8.02 22.81 2.12
C PHE A 130 8.03 22.82 3.66
N PRO A 131 6.91 22.41 4.31
CA PRO A 131 6.87 22.12 5.74
C PRO A 131 7.92 21.07 6.13
N LEU A 132 8.40 21.12 7.38
CA LEU A 132 9.48 20.25 7.88
C LEU A 132 9.23 18.75 7.69
N PHE A 133 7.97 18.31 7.72
CA PHE A 133 7.63 16.89 7.55
C PHE A 133 7.71 16.41 6.09
N LEU A 134 7.77 17.32 5.12
CA LEU A 134 7.94 17.02 3.68
C LEU A 134 9.32 17.43 3.16
N ARG A 135 9.90 18.49 3.71
CA ARG A 135 11.14 19.10 3.24
C ARG A 135 12.26 18.08 3.08
N ASN A 136 12.77 17.97 1.85
CA ASN A 136 13.86 17.10 1.43
C ASN A 136 13.64 15.63 1.81
N LYS A 137 12.37 15.18 1.78
CA LYS A 137 11.95 13.81 2.06
C LYS A 137 11.29 13.17 0.85
N VAL A 138 11.33 11.84 0.84
CA VAL A 138 10.78 11.01 -0.22
C VAL A 138 9.71 10.10 0.37
N PHE A 139 8.61 9.94 -0.37
CA PHE A 139 7.48 9.11 0.01
C PHE A 139 7.11 8.18 -1.14
N VAL A 140 6.48 7.05 -0.84
CA VAL A 140 5.79 6.23 -1.83
C VAL A 140 4.30 6.34 -1.60
N TYR A 141 3.56 6.69 -2.66
CA TYR A 141 2.11 6.80 -2.69
C TYR A 141 1.50 5.60 -3.39
N ARG A 142 0.41 5.06 -2.84
CA ARG A 142 -0.49 4.11 -3.49
C ARG A 142 -1.56 4.88 -4.26
N GLY A 143 -1.56 4.74 -5.59
CA GLY A 143 -2.53 5.37 -6.48
C GLY A 143 -3.97 4.93 -6.22
N LEU A 144 -4.93 5.78 -6.62
CA LEU A 144 -6.36 5.44 -6.68
C LEU A 144 -6.62 4.32 -7.70
N GLU A 145 -7.81 3.72 -7.68
CA GLU A 145 -8.18 2.72 -8.70
C GLU A 145 -8.02 3.33 -10.10
N TYR A 146 -7.27 2.64 -10.98
CA TYR A 146 -6.95 3.08 -12.34
C TYR A 146 -6.18 4.40 -12.47
N GLU A 147 -5.68 4.97 -11.37
CA GLU A 147 -4.90 6.21 -11.42
C GLU A 147 -3.55 5.97 -12.08
N ARG A 148 -3.26 6.77 -13.10
CA ARG A 148 -1.96 6.80 -13.78
C ARG A 148 -1.17 8.02 -13.31
N ILE A 149 0.15 7.98 -13.50
CA ILE A 149 1.07 9.06 -13.09
C ILE A 149 0.62 10.47 -13.54
N GLY A 150 0.02 10.62 -14.72
CA GLY A 150 -0.45 11.91 -15.22
C GLY A 150 -1.59 12.50 -14.36
N ALA A 151 -2.59 11.69 -14.04
CA ALA A 151 -3.71 12.09 -13.18
C ALA A 151 -3.23 12.33 -11.74
N PHE A 152 -2.36 11.45 -11.23
CA PHE A 152 -1.73 11.61 -9.93
C PHE A 152 -0.96 12.94 -9.81
N THR A 153 -0.16 13.26 -10.83
CA THR A 153 0.64 14.50 -10.87
C THR A 153 -0.27 15.74 -10.84
N GLN A 154 -1.36 15.74 -11.61
CA GLN A 154 -2.33 16.85 -11.60
C GLN A 154 -3.00 17.02 -10.23
N ARG A 155 -3.39 15.90 -9.61
CA ARG A 155 -3.99 15.91 -8.27
C ARG A 155 -3.02 16.47 -7.24
N LEU A 156 -1.76 16.01 -7.24
CA LEU A 156 -0.74 16.52 -6.33
C LEU A 156 -0.40 18.00 -6.59
N GLN A 157 -0.37 18.42 -7.86
CA GLN A 157 -0.15 19.83 -8.23
C GLN A 157 -1.30 20.74 -7.74
N THR A 158 -2.53 20.21 -7.66
CA THR A 158 -3.67 20.94 -7.10
C THR A 158 -3.49 21.19 -5.60
N GLU A 159 -2.88 20.23 -4.88
CA GLU A 159 -2.55 20.37 -3.46
C GLU A 159 -1.36 21.32 -3.22
N PHE A 160 -0.40 21.36 -4.14
CA PHE A 160 0.78 22.24 -4.09
C PHE A 160 0.89 23.13 -5.33
N PRO A 161 0.05 24.18 -5.47
CA PRO A 161 0.02 24.99 -6.69
C PRO A 161 1.32 25.72 -7.03
N GLN A 162 2.15 26.02 -6.01
CA GLN A 162 3.41 26.73 -6.16
C GLN A 162 4.60 25.80 -6.46
N ALA A 163 4.41 24.48 -6.39
CA ALA A 163 5.49 23.54 -6.60
C ALA A 163 5.82 23.36 -8.09
N GLN A 164 7.11 23.30 -8.41
CA GLN A 164 7.59 22.98 -9.74
C GLN A 164 7.85 21.47 -9.88
N ILE A 165 7.26 20.85 -10.90
CA ILE A 165 7.51 19.43 -11.20
C ILE A 165 8.87 19.26 -11.88
N LEU A 166 9.74 18.47 -11.26
CA LEU A 166 11.02 18.05 -11.80
C LEU A 166 10.82 16.85 -12.73
N MET A 167 11.21 17.02 -14.00
CA MET A 167 11.06 15.98 -15.02
C MET A 167 12.16 14.91 -14.98
N LYS A 168 13.33 15.24 -14.44
CA LYS A 168 14.45 14.30 -14.32
C LYS A 168 14.30 13.53 -13.03
N SER A 169 14.51 12.21 -13.05
CA SER A 169 14.49 11.34 -11.86
C SER A 169 15.80 11.33 -11.05
N THR A 170 16.79 12.13 -11.45
CA THR A 170 18.08 12.28 -10.73
C THR A 170 17.87 12.96 -9.38
N VAL A 171 18.65 12.58 -8.37
CA VAL A 171 18.63 13.26 -7.07
C VAL A 171 18.89 14.76 -7.29
N PRO A 172 18.07 15.65 -6.73
CA PRO A 172 18.30 17.09 -6.83
C PRO A 172 19.64 17.48 -6.20
N ASP A 173 20.27 18.50 -6.76
CA ASP A 173 21.52 19.05 -6.26
C ASP A 173 21.29 19.98 -5.06
N ASP A 174 22.39 20.35 -4.38
CA ASP A 174 22.34 21.22 -3.19
C ASP A 174 21.71 22.59 -3.48
N SER A 175 21.75 23.05 -4.74
CA SER A 175 21.10 24.29 -5.15
C SER A 175 19.58 24.20 -5.01
N ILE A 176 18.97 23.09 -5.44
CA ILE A 176 17.53 22.84 -5.27
C ILE A 176 17.20 22.56 -3.80
N LEU A 177 17.99 21.72 -3.12
CA LEU A 177 17.72 21.31 -1.73
C LEU A 177 17.69 22.48 -0.73
N ASN A 178 18.53 23.50 -0.96
CA ASN A 178 18.65 24.67 -0.09
C ASN A 178 17.92 25.92 -0.62
N SER A 179 17.22 25.81 -1.74
CA SER A 179 16.43 26.92 -2.28
C SER A 179 15.16 27.16 -1.46
N ASP A 180 14.65 28.39 -1.45
CA ASP A 180 13.36 28.73 -0.82
C ASP A 180 12.14 28.28 -1.65
N GLY A 181 12.37 27.62 -2.79
CA GLY A 181 11.32 27.13 -3.67
C GLY A 181 10.70 25.81 -3.22
N GLN A 182 9.68 25.37 -3.95
CA GLN A 182 9.04 24.07 -3.81
C GLN A 182 9.23 23.27 -5.10
N TYR A 183 9.89 22.12 -5.00
CA TYR A 183 10.16 21.24 -6.13
C TYR A 183 9.66 19.84 -5.84
N ILE A 184 8.84 19.28 -6.72
CA ILE A 184 8.29 17.93 -6.58
C ILE A 184 8.83 17.06 -7.69
N GLN A 185 9.33 15.89 -7.34
CA GLN A 185 9.80 14.89 -8.28
C GLN A 185 8.93 13.64 -8.18
N ILE A 186 8.37 13.19 -9.30
CA ILE A 186 7.44 12.04 -9.33
C ILE A 186 7.93 11.01 -10.33
N CYS A 187 7.94 9.74 -9.95
CA CYS A 187 8.17 8.64 -10.88
C CYS A 187 7.39 7.38 -10.45
N ASN A 188 7.12 6.50 -11.42
CA ASN A 188 6.54 5.20 -11.14
C ASN A 188 7.54 4.31 -10.42
N VAL A 189 7.05 3.53 -9.46
CA VAL A 189 7.82 2.48 -8.80
C VAL A 189 7.05 1.17 -8.86
N LYS A 190 7.77 0.07 -9.01
CA LYS A 190 7.21 -1.28 -8.98
C LYS A 190 7.30 -1.83 -7.56
N PRO A 191 6.22 -2.40 -6.99
CA PRO A 191 6.28 -3.05 -5.69
C PRO A 191 7.18 -4.29 -5.75
N ILE A 192 7.88 -4.56 -4.67
CA ILE A 192 8.65 -5.79 -4.46
C ILE A 192 7.84 -6.66 -3.48
N PRO A 193 7.34 -7.84 -3.93
CA PRO A 193 6.56 -8.74 -3.08
C PRO A 193 7.37 -9.20 -1.87
N LYS A 194 6.73 -9.31 -0.70
CA LYS A 194 7.34 -9.96 0.46
C LYS A 194 7.47 -11.45 0.23
N VAL A 195 8.57 -12.05 0.70
CA VAL A 195 8.73 -13.50 0.71
C VAL A 195 7.71 -14.09 1.69
N ARG A 196 6.93 -15.08 1.23
CA ARG A 196 5.90 -15.76 2.01
C ARG A 196 6.22 -17.25 2.11
N PRO A 197 6.72 -17.72 3.26
CA PRO A 197 7.06 -19.14 3.45
C PRO A 197 5.85 -20.06 3.23
N GLU A 198 4.63 -19.58 3.47
CA GLU A 198 3.41 -20.36 3.26
C GLU A 198 3.16 -20.69 1.78
N PHE A 199 3.81 -19.95 0.88
CA PHE A 199 3.67 -20.11 -0.56
C PHE A 199 4.79 -20.90 -1.21
N GLU A 200 5.87 -21.16 -0.47
CA GLU A 200 7.00 -21.91 -1.00
C GLU A 200 6.60 -23.35 -1.35
N ASN A 201 7.00 -23.78 -2.56
CA ASN A 201 6.75 -25.12 -3.10
C ASN A 201 5.27 -25.51 -3.22
N ARG A 202 4.35 -24.52 -3.30
CA ARG A 202 2.93 -24.75 -3.52
C ARG A 202 2.49 -24.20 -4.87
N ASP A 203 1.62 -24.93 -5.54
CA ASP A 203 0.89 -24.42 -6.70
C ASP A 203 -0.30 -23.60 -6.21
N ILE A 204 -0.20 -22.28 -6.30
CA ILE A 204 -1.21 -21.36 -5.79
C ILE A 204 -1.93 -20.72 -6.99
N PRO A 205 -3.26 -20.67 -6.97
CA PRO A 205 -4.03 -19.97 -7.99
C PRO A 205 -3.55 -18.53 -8.20
N GLU A 206 -3.39 -18.12 -9.46
CA GLU A 206 -2.89 -16.79 -9.83
C GLU A 206 -3.70 -15.66 -9.18
N LYS A 207 -5.01 -15.83 -9.05
CA LYS A 207 -5.91 -14.85 -8.42
C LYS A 207 -5.61 -14.57 -6.95
N ILE A 208 -4.99 -15.54 -6.26
CA ILE A 208 -4.55 -15.38 -4.86
C ILE A 208 -3.17 -14.73 -4.83
N ILE A 209 -2.24 -15.21 -5.66
CA ILE A 209 -0.86 -14.67 -5.69
C ILE A 209 -0.85 -13.20 -6.12
N SER A 210 -1.64 -12.84 -7.15
CA SER A 210 -1.62 -11.51 -7.77
C SER A 210 -1.85 -10.38 -6.77
N TYR A 211 -2.72 -10.59 -5.78
CA TYR A 211 -2.93 -9.63 -4.71
C TYR A 211 -1.63 -9.34 -3.95
N TYR A 212 -0.91 -10.39 -3.52
CA TYR A 212 0.31 -10.27 -2.72
C TYR A 212 1.54 -9.82 -3.51
N LEU A 213 1.47 -9.83 -4.85
CA LEU A 213 2.52 -9.24 -5.68
C LEU A 213 2.53 -7.72 -5.59
N VAL A 214 1.36 -7.11 -5.33
CA VAL A 214 1.17 -5.65 -5.40
C VAL A 214 0.55 -5.04 -4.14
N ASN A 215 0.16 -5.85 -3.16
CA ASN A 215 -0.37 -5.44 -1.86
C ASN A 215 0.37 -6.14 -0.72
N ASP A 216 0.28 -5.57 0.47
CA ASP A 216 1.09 -5.97 1.63
C ASP A 216 2.59 -5.86 1.33
N VAL A 217 2.97 -4.69 0.81
CA VAL A 217 4.32 -4.38 0.32
C VAL A 217 4.90 -3.18 1.06
N SER A 218 6.21 -3.25 1.31
CA SER A 218 6.99 -2.21 2.00
C SER A 218 8.26 -1.83 1.23
N SER A 219 8.54 -2.53 0.13
CA SER A 219 9.72 -2.31 -0.70
C SER A 219 9.30 -2.07 -2.14
N PHE A 220 9.99 -1.17 -2.82
CA PHE A 220 9.68 -0.74 -4.17
C PHE A 220 10.96 -0.56 -4.96
N GLN A 221 10.90 -0.70 -6.29
CA GLN A 221 12.03 -0.44 -7.17
C GLN A 221 11.65 0.44 -8.35
N PHE A 222 12.61 1.22 -8.81
CA PHE A 222 12.55 1.86 -10.13
C PHE A 222 13.93 1.87 -10.78
N ASP A 223 13.89 1.86 -12.11
CA ASP A 223 15.07 1.73 -12.94
C ASP A 223 15.26 3.04 -13.72
N ARG A 224 16.49 3.55 -13.73
CA ARG A 224 16.89 4.73 -14.51
C ARG A 224 17.96 4.34 -15.54
N PRO A 225 17.74 4.60 -16.83
CA PRO A 225 18.78 4.35 -17.84
C PRO A 225 19.93 5.36 -17.71
N VAL A 226 21.15 4.85 -17.80
CA VAL A 226 22.39 5.62 -17.75
C VAL A 226 23.30 5.17 -18.89
N GLN A 227 23.62 6.07 -19.81
CA GLN A 227 24.63 5.78 -20.83
C GLN A 227 26.04 5.88 -20.24
N LYS A 228 26.84 4.85 -20.44
CA LYS A 228 28.26 4.82 -20.07
C LYS A 228 29.12 4.43 -21.26
N GLY A 229 30.18 5.20 -21.49
CA GLY A 229 31.11 4.98 -22.59
C GLY A 229 30.67 5.63 -23.90
N GLN A 230 31.29 5.21 -25.02
CA GLN A 230 30.89 5.68 -26.35
C GLN A 230 29.59 5.02 -26.77
N VAL A 231 28.61 5.84 -27.15
CA VAL A 231 27.33 5.39 -27.67
C VAL A 231 27.55 4.85 -29.08
N ASP A 232 27.33 3.55 -29.24
CA ASP A 232 27.29 2.91 -30.54
C ASP A 232 25.95 3.24 -31.22
N LYS A 233 26.01 3.87 -32.40
CA LYS A 233 24.79 4.30 -33.12
C LYS A 233 24.01 3.11 -33.69
N ASP A 234 24.66 1.98 -33.91
CA ASP A 234 24.02 0.76 -34.43
C ASP A 234 23.49 -0.13 -33.30
N ASN A 235 23.99 0.05 -32.06
CA ASN A 235 23.54 -0.70 -30.88
C ASN A 235 23.63 0.12 -29.59
N GLU A 236 22.63 0.96 -29.37
CA GLU A 236 22.54 1.83 -28.19
C GLU A 236 22.53 1.03 -26.86
N PHE A 237 22.03 -0.20 -26.88
CA PHE A 237 21.93 -1.07 -25.70
C PHE A 237 23.29 -1.46 -25.13
N LYS A 238 24.34 -1.53 -25.97
CA LYS A 238 25.70 -1.91 -25.53
C LYS A 238 26.27 -0.96 -24.46
N SER A 239 25.85 0.31 -24.50
CA SER A 239 26.29 1.36 -23.58
C SER A 239 25.24 1.70 -22.51
N LEU A 240 24.08 1.02 -22.54
CA LEU A 240 22.93 1.33 -21.70
C LEU A 240 22.97 0.54 -20.39
N TRP A 241 23.48 1.18 -19.34
CA TRP A 241 23.41 0.66 -17.98
C TRP A 241 22.09 1.05 -17.34
N ILE A 242 21.65 0.26 -16.37
CA ILE A 242 20.48 0.59 -15.56
C ILE A 242 20.93 0.87 -14.13
N GLU A 243 20.54 2.02 -13.60
CA GLU A 243 20.64 2.32 -12.18
C GLU A 243 19.32 1.92 -11.53
N ARG A 244 19.31 0.80 -10.81
CA ARG A 244 18.15 0.31 -10.07
C ARG A 244 18.20 0.86 -8.66
N THR A 245 17.17 1.62 -8.29
CA THR A 245 16.97 2.10 -6.93
C THR A 245 15.89 1.29 -6.26
N THR A 246 16.21 0.71 -5.11
CA THR A 246 15.23 0.06 -4.24
C THR A 246 14.97 0.95 -3.05
N LEU A 247 13.70 1.10 -2.69
CA LEU A 247 13.19 1.95 -1.62
C LEU A 247 12.47 1.08 -0.60
N THR A 248 12.65 1.36 0.69
CA THR A 248 11.88 0.77 1.77
C THR A 248 11.15 1.86 2.53
N ILE A 249 9.84 1.70 2.72
CA ILE A 249 8.97 2.67 3.40
C ILE A 249 8.74 2.33 4.86
N ALA A 250 8.39 3.34 5.67
CA ALA A 250 8.22 3.24 7.11
C ALA A 250 7.10 2.27 7.56
N SER A 251 6.09 2.07 6.72
CA SER A 251 4.96 1.16 6.99
C SER A 251 4.44 0.58 5.69
N GLN A 252 3.87 -0.62 5.75
CA GLN A 252 3.35 -1.32 4.57
C GLN A 252 2.16 -0.60 3.92
N LEU A 253 2.00 -0.82 2.61
CA LEU A 253 0.84 -0.40 1.82
C LEU A 253 0.04 -1.63 1.37
N PRO A 254 -1.31 -1.62 1.48
CA PRO A 254 -2.11 -0.57 2.12
C PRO A 254 -1.90 -0.50 3.64
N GLY A 255 -2.24 0.65 4.24
CA GLY A 255 -2.08 0.89 5.68
C GLY A 255 -3.00 2.00 6.16
N ILE A 256 -2.63 2.70 7.24
CA ILE A 256 -3.43 3.80 7.80
C ILE A 256 -3.47 5.06 6.92
N LEU A 257 -2.54 5.17 5.97
CA LEU A 257 -2.45 6.25 4.99
C LEU A 257 -2.13 5.64 3.63
N ARG A 258 -2.35 6.42 2.58
CA ARG A 258 -2.01 6.02 1.19
C ARG A 258 -0.56 6.30 0.84
N TRP A 259 0.23 6.82 1.76
CA TRP A 259 1.64 7.11 1.54
C TRP A 259 2.44 6.99 2.82
N PHE A 260 3.71 6.58 2.66
CA PHE A 260 4.66 6.51 3.77
C PHE A 260 6.04 6.99 3.32
N GLU A 261 6.77 7.56 4.27
CA GLU A 261 8.12 8.06 4.08
C GLU A 261 9.07 6.89 3.76
N VAL A 262 9.98 7.11 2.81
CA VAL A 262 11.09 6.21 2.53
C VAL A 262 12.12 6.36 3.64
N VAL A 263 12.42 5.26 4.33
CA VAL A 263 13.36 5.22 5.46
C VAL A 263 14.73 4.70 5.06
N GLU A 264 14.78 3.90 3.99
CA GLU A 264 16.00 3.30 3.47
C GLU A 264 15.93 3.23 1.94
N TRP A 265 17.07 3.41 1.29
CA TRP A 265 17.21 3.19 -0.14
C TRP A 265 18.61 2.70 -0.48
N HIS A 266 18.71 1.90 -1.53
CA HIS A 266 19.98 1.43 -2.08
C HIS A 266 19.95 1.47 -3.60
N VAL A 267 21.12 1.72 -4.19
CA VAL A 267 21.29 1.79 -5.64
C VAL A 267 22.27 0.73 -6.09
N VAL A 268 21.90 0.02 -7.15
CA VAL A 268 22.74 -0.97 -7.82
C VAL A 268 22.77 -0.64 -9.31
N GLU A 269 23.97 -0.70 -9.88
CA GLU A 269 24.14 -0.60 -11.32
C GLU A 269 24.09 -1.97 -11.97
N LEU A 270 23.22 -2.11 -12.97
CA LEU A 270 23.06 -3.32 -13.76
C LEU A 270 23.72 -3.11 -15.11
N SER A 271 24.53 -4.08 -15.49
CA SER A 271 25.17 -4.10 -16.80
C SER A 271 24.13 -4.34 -17.91
N PRO A 272 24.41 -3.90 -19.15
CA PRO A 272 23.53 -4.16 -20.29
C PRO A 272 23.12 -5.62 -20.46
N ILE A 273 24.06 -6.56 -20.26
CA ILE A 273 23.78 -7.99 -20.42
C ILE A 273 22.87 -8.51 -19.32
N THR A 274 23.08 -8.10 -18.07
CA THR A 274 22.22 -8.47 -16.94
C THR A 274 20.80 -7.98 -17.18
N HIS A 275 20.65 -6.71 -17.59
CA HIS A 275 19.36 -6.13 -17.90
C HIS A 275 18.65 -6.84 -19.07
N ALA A 276 19.40 -7.22 -20.11
CA ALA A 276 18.85 -7.98 -21.24
C ALA A 276 18.34 -9.35 -20.79
N CYS A 277 19.09 -10.08 -19.95
CA CYS A 277 18.65 -11.35 -19.38
C CYS A 277 17.37 -11.19 -18.55
N GLU A 278 17.31 -10.23 -17.64
CA GLU A 278 16.10 -9.94 -16.84
C GLU A 278 14.89 -9.61 -17.73
N THR A 279 15.10 -8.83 -18.79
CA THR A 279 14.04 -8.44 -19.73
C THR A 279 13.47 -9.67 -20.45
N VAL A 280 14.33 -10.56 -20.94
CA VAL A 280 13.89 -11.80 -21.61
C VAL A 280 13.17 -12.72 -20.63
N GLU A 281 13.68 -12.88 -19.41
CA GLU A 281 13.02 -13.67 -18.37
C GLU A 281 11.64 -13.13 -18.01
N HIS A 282 11.52 -11.81 -17.90
CA HIS A 282 10.24 -11.15 -17.62
C HIS A 282 9.25 -11.37 -18.77
N MET A 283 9.66 -11.18 -20.02
CA MET A 283 8.81 -11.43 -21.19
C MET A 283 8.37 -12.89 -21.26
N ASN A 284 9.26 -13.83 -20.95
CA ASN A 284 8.92 -15.25 -20.88
C ASN A 284 7.88 -15.55 -19.79
N LYS A 285 7.97 -14.90 -18.62
CA LYS A 285 6.97 -15.05 -17.55
C LYS A 285 5.61 -14.49 -17.97
N GLU A 286 5.58 -13.31 -18.58
CA GLU A 286 4.34 -12.70 -19.08
C GLU A 286 3.69 -13.54 -20.18
N LEU A 287 4.47 -14.06 -21.13
CA LEU A 287 3.97 -14.98 -22.16
C LEU A 287 3.36 -16.26 -21.56
N ARG A 288 3.98 -16.83 -20.53
CA ARG A 288 3.43 -18.02 -19.85
C ARG A 288 2.09 -17.74 -19.19
N LYS A 289 1.90 -16.55 -18.59
CA LYS A 289 0.61 -16.15 -18.02
C LYS A 289 -0.48 -16.03 -19.08
N LEU A 290 -0.15 -15.56 -20.28
CA LEU A 290 -1.12 -15.41 -21.37
C LEU A 290 -1.55 -16.74 -22.01
N ILE A 291 -0.76 -17.80 -21.85
CA ILE A 291 -1.02 -19.13 -22.43
C ILE A 291 -1.75 -20.05 -21.45
N ALA A 292 -1.60 -19.81 -20.14
CA ALA A 292 -2.23 -20.57 -19.06
C ALA A 292 -3.71 -20.19 -18.90
#